data_AF-A0A963X917-F1
#
_entry.id   AF-A0A963X917-F1
#
_cell.length_a   1.000
_cell.length_b   1.000
_cell.length_c   1.000
_cell.angle_alpha   90.00
_cell.angle_beta   90.00
_cell.angle_gamma   90.00
#
_symmetry.space_group_name_H-M   'P 1'
#
loop_
_entity.id
_entity.type
_entity.pdbx_description
1 polymer ?
#
loop_
_entity_poly.entity_id
_entity_poly.type
_entity_poly.pdbx_seq_one_letter_code
_entity_poly.pdbx_strand_id
1 'polypeptide(L)'
;QAGATIRGRFLLLLELIDAEQDGDAAFFSRDLEVSGDTEAVVRLRNALDDMDGSLAEETSAMFGPAGRAVLARLRRAYPDATKPQEYA
;
A
#
# COMPACT_ATOMS: atom_id res chain seq x y z
N GLN A 1 16.98 2.37 16.16
CA GLN A 1 16.95 1.85 14.77
C GLN A 1 15.64 1.12 14.57
N ALA A 2 15.04 1.14 13.38
CA ALA A 2 13.82 0.39 13.13
C ALA A 2 14.14 -1.11 13.11
N GLY A 3 13.31 -1.94 13.76
CA GLY A 3 13.48 -3.40 13.77
C GLY A 3 13.17 -4.05 12.42
N ALA A 4 12.36 -3.39 11.60
CA ALA A 4 12.10 -3.73 10.21
C ALA A 4 11.82 -2.48 9.37
N THR A 5 11.88 -2.59 8.05
CA THR A 5 11.61 -1.49 7.12
C THR A 5 10.95 -2.03 5.85
N ILE A 6 9.86 -1.38 5.46
CA ILE A 6 9.15 -1.62 4.20
C ILE A 6 9.34 -0.37 3.33
N ARG A 7 9.76 -0.54 2.08
CA ARG A 7 10.00 0.54 1.12
C ARG A 7 9.34 0.20 -0.20
N GLY A 8 8.80 1.20 -0.86
CA GLY A 8 8.15 1.06 -2.15
C GLY A 8 7.72 2.41 -2.67
N ARG A 9 7.06 2.43 -3.82
CA ARG A 9 6.42 3.63 -4.34
C ARG A 9 5.31 4.05 -3.37
N PHE A 10 5.19 5.34 -3.08
CA PHE A 10 4.23 5.85 -2.08
C PHE A 10 2.80 5.34 -2.33
N LEU A 11 2.36 5.31 -3.58
CA LEU A 11 1.00 4.88 -3.94
C LEU A 11 0.81 3.38 -3.78
N LEU A 12 1.82 2.57 -4.10
CA LEU A 12 1.80 1.13 -3.78
C LEU A 12 1.71 0.90 -2.27
N LEU A 13 2.49 1.64 -1.46
CA LEU A 13 2.40 1.53 0.00
C LEU A 13 1.03 1.95 0.54
N LEU A 14 0.40 2.96 -0.07
CA LEU A 14 -0.94 3.41 0.28
C LEU A 14 -2.00 2.36 -0.05
N GLU A 15 -1.91 1.73 -1.23
CA GLU A 15 -2.81 0.64 -1.64
C GLU A 15 -2.65 -0.62 -0.79
N LEU A 16 -1.42 -0.96 -0.40
CA LEU A 16 -1.13 -2.08 0.51
C LEU A 16 -1.70 -1.87 1.91
N ILE A 17 -1.73 -0.63 2.39
CA ILE A 17 -2.32 -0.27 3.69
C ILE A 17 -3.84 -0.42 3.69
N ASP A 18 -4.49 -0.14 2.55
CA ASP A 18 -5.94 -0.27 2.38
C ASP A 18 -6.37 -1.71 2.01
N ALA A 19 -5.43 -2.68 2.05
CA ALA A 19 -5.64 -4.06 1.62
C ALA A 19 -6.18 -4.20 0.17
N GLU A 20 -5.98 -3.17 -0.67
CA GLU A 20 -6.42 -3.16 -2.07
C GLU A 20 -5.44 -3.92 -2.99
N GLN A 21 -4.24 -4.28 -2.50
CA GLN A 21 -3.18 -4.95 -3.27
C GLN A 21 -2.55 -6.12 -2.52
N ASP A 22 -2.11 -7.13 -3.28
CA ASP A 22 -1.37 -8.28 -2.74
C ASP A 22 0.10 -7.91 -2.49
N GLY A 23 0.47 -7.81 -1.21
CA GLY A 23 1.84 -7.48 -0.77
C GLY A 23 2.87 -8.54 -1.15
N ASP A 24 2.48 -9.81 -1.29
CA ASP A 24 3.40 -10.87 -1.68
C ASP A 24 3.73 -10.73 -3.17
N ALA A 25 2.74 -10.42 -4.01
CA ALA A 25 2.95 -10.12 -5.42
C ALA A 25 3.86 -8.90 -5.65
N ALA A 26 3.66 -7.82 -4.88
CA ALA A 26 4.46 -6.60 -4.95
C ALA A 26 5.93 -6.81 -4.49
N PHE A 27 6.15 -7.72 -3.54
CA PHE A 27 7.49 -8.11 -3.12
C PHE A 27 8.22 -8.90 -4.22
N PHE A 28 7.53 -9.85 -4.88
CA PHE A 28 8.12 -10.61 -5.98
C PHE A 28 8.39 -9.77 -7.23
N SER A 29 7.60 -8.72 -7.49
CA SER A 29 7.84 -7.78 -8.60
C SER A 29 8.99 -6.79 -8.33
N ARG A 30 9.58 -6.81 -7.13
CA ARG A 30 10.59 -5.84 -6.64
C ARG A 30 10.09 -4.40 -6.57
N ASP A 31 8.77 -4.19 -6.58
CA ASP A 31 8.20 -2.87 -6.31
C ASP A 31 8.11 -2.57 -4.81
N LEU A 32 8.22 -3.63 -3.98
CA LEU A 32 8.25 -3.58 -2.52
C LEU A 32 9.54 -4.23 -1.98
N GLU A 33 10.33 -3.47 -1.23
CA GLU A 33 11.52 -3.93 -0.53
C GLU A 33 11.23 -4.06 0.97
N VAL A 34 11.53 -5.22 1.54
CA VAL A 34 11.38 -5.51 2.97
C VAL A 34 12.74 -5.89 3.55
N SER A 35 13.12 -5.27 4.67
CA SER A 35 14.39 -5.53 5.36
C SER A 35 14.21 -5.57 6.89
N GLY A 36 15.11 -6.26 7.58
CA GLY A 36 15.08 -6.43 9.04
C GLY A 36 14.26 -7.65 9.48
N ASP A 37 13.51 -7.53 10.57
CA ASP A 37 12.66 -8.58 11.10
C ASP A 37 11.44 -8.82 10.20
N THR A 38 11.56 -9.85 9.35
CA THR A 38 10.49 -10.28 8.45
C THR A 38 9.23 -10.69 9.20
N GLU A 39 9.34 -11.22 10.43
CA GLU A 39 8.19 -11.62 11.23
C GLU A 39 7.37 -10.40 11.66
N ALA A 40 8.04 -9.31 12.05
CA ALA A 40 7.38 -8.04 12.35
C ALA A 40 6.63 -7.46 11.14
N VAL A 41 7.17 -7.63 9.93
CA VAL A 41 6.55 -7.16 8.69
C VAL A 41 5.32 -7.98 8.33
N VAL A 42 5.39 -9.31 8.46
CA VAL A 42 4.24 -10.19 8.22
C VAL A 42 3.11 -9.89 9.22
N ARG A 43 3.44 -9.66 10.50
CA ARG A 43 2.43 -9.25 11.50
C ARG A 43 1.78 -7.92 11.15
N LEU A 44 2.56 -6.94 10.70
CA LEU A 44 2.04 -5.65 10.27
C LEU A 44 1.10 -5.79 9.06
N ARG A 45 1.50 -6.56 8.04
CA ARG A 45 0.64 -6.82 6.87
C ARG A 45 -0.67 -7.47 7.30
N ASN A 46 -0.62 -8.54 8.09
CA ASN A 46 -1.83 -9.20 8.57
C ASN A 46 -2.73 -8.27 9.40
N ALA A 47 -2.16 -7.33 10.16
CA ALA A 47 -2.94 -6.35 10.91
C ALA A 47 -3.58 -5.29 10.00
N LEU A 48 -2.94 -4.93 8.89
CA LEU A 48 -3.50 -4.03 7.87
C LEU A 48 -4.59 -4.75 7.05
N ASP A 49 -4.38 -6.01 6.68
CA ASP A 49 -5.36 -6.84 5.96
C ASP A 49 -6.64 -7.11 6.78
N ASP A 50 -6.53 -7.17 8.11
CA ASP A 50 -7.67 -7.37 9.03
C ASP A 50 -8.39 -6.07 9.40
N MET A 51 -7.90 -4.90 8.96
CA MET A 51 -8.61 -3.63 9.18
C MET A 51 -9.81 -3.50 8.24
N ASP A 52 -10.97 -3.26 8.82
CA ASP A 52 -12.16 -2.87 8.08
C ASP A 52 -12.08 -1.41 7.61
N GLY A 53 -12.25 -1.18 6.31
CA GLY A 53 -12.30 0.16 5.70
C GLY A 53 -10.99 0.58 5.03
N SER A 54 -10.91 1.83 4.57
CA SER A 54 -9.71 2.39 3.92
C SER A 54 -9.09 3.45 4.84
N LEU A 55 -7.86 3.19 5.29
CA LEU A 55 -7.09 4.16 6.08
C LEU A 55 -6.81 5.40 5.25
N ALA A 56 -6.59 5.26 3.94
CA ALA A 56 -6.42 6.41 3.05
C ALA A 56 -7.68 7.27 3.01
N GLU A 57 -8.87 6.66 2.91
CA GLU A 57 -10.15 7.37 2.92
C GLU A 57 -10.40 8.05 4.27
N GLU A 58 -10.18 7.35 5.38
CA GLU A 58 -10.33 7.90 6.73
C GLU A 58 -9.39 9.10 6.94
N THR A 59 -8.11 8.92 6.62
CA THR A 59 -7.09 9.97 6.70
C THR A 59 -7.47 11.16 5.81
N SER A 60 -7.88 10.92 4.57
CA SER A 60 -8.29 11.98 3.65
C SER A 60 -9.51 12.75 4.16
N ALA A 61 -10.44 12.07 4.84
CA ALA A 61 -11.62 12.68 5.43
C ALA A 61 -11.29 13.62 6.59
N MET A 62 -10.23 13.35 7.37
CA MET A 62 -9.73 14.25 8.41
C MET A 62 -9.30 15.61 7.85
N PHE A 63 -8.84 15.66 6.60
CA PHE A 63 -8.47 16.89 5.88
C PHE A 63 -9.61 17.47 5.03
N GLY A 64 -10.83 16.94 5.16
CA GLY A 64 -12.03 17.43 4.50
C GLY A 64 -12.00 17.30 2.96
N PRO A 65 -12.71 18.18 2.22
CA PRO A 65 -12.82 18.08 0.76
C PRO A 65 -11.49 18.14 0.02
N ALA A 66 -10.52 18.91 0.54
CA ALA A 66 -9.19 19.02 -0.04
C ALA A 66 -8.41 17.70 0.06
N GLY A 67 -8.44 17.05 1.23
CA GLY A 67 -7.82 15.73 1.42
C GLY A 67 -8.40 14.68 0.47
N ARG A 68 -9.73 14.62 0.37
CA ARG A 68 -10.43 13.72 -0.55
C ARG A 68 -10.09 13.98 -2.01
N ALA A 69 -9.99 15.25 -2.42
CA ALA A 69 -9.60 15.62 -3.78
C ALA A 69 -8.17 15.19 -4.10
N VAL A 70 -7.25 15.32 -3.15
CA VAL A 70 -5.87 14.83 -3.29
C VAL A 70 -5.86 13.31 -3.43
N LEU A 71 -6.56 12.58 -2.56
CA LEU A 71 -6.64 11.12 -2.64
C LEU A 71 -7.20 10.66 -4.00
N ALA A 72 -8.29 11.27 -4.46
CA ALA A 72 -8.87 10.97 -5.77
C ALA A 72 -7.89 11.26 -6.93
N ARG A 73 -7.11 12.34 -6.83
CA ARG A 73 -6.07 12.68 -7.81
C ARG A 73 -4.95 11.65 -7.83
N LEU A 74 -4.53 11.18 -6.65
CA LEU A 74 -3.48 10.18 -6.46
C LEU A 74 -3.92 8.82 -7.02
N ARG A 75 -5.10 8.33 -6.66
CA ARG A 75 -5.69 7.08 -7.20
C ARG A 75 -5.78 7.12 -8.73
N ARG A 76 -6.18 8.26 -9.31
CA ARG A 76 -6.26 8.41 -10.78
C ARG A 76 -4.89 8.46 -11.47
N ALA A 77 -3.85 8.93 -10.79
CA ALA A 77 -2.50 9.00 -11.34
C ALA A 77 -1.78 7.65 -11.32
N TYR A 78 -2.35 6.65 -10.64
CA TYR A 78 -1.77 5.33 -10.46
C TYR A 78 -2.71 4.22 -10.95
N PRO A 79 -3.01 4.16 -12.26
CA PRO A 79 -3.70 3.01 -12.82
C PRO A 79 -2.75 1.81 -12.79
N ASP A 80 -2.96 0.90 -11.83
CA ASP A 80 -2.39 -0.45 -11.77
C ASP A 80 -0.88 -0.54 -11.98
N ALA A 81 -0.12 -0.43 -10.89
CA ALA A 81 1.29 -0.80 -10.88
C ALA A 81 1.55 -2.30 -11.14
N THR A 82 0.51 -3.13 -11.12
CA THR A 82 0.60 -4.60 -11.03
C THR A 82 -0.53 -5.32 -11.78
N LYS A 83 -1.05 -4.77 -12.88
CA LYS A 83 -1.68 -5.66 -13.88
C LYS A 83 -0.59 -6.64 -14.34
N PRO A 84 -0.84 -7.96 -14.33
CA PRO A 84 0.06 -8.88 -15.00
C PRO A 84 0.20 -8.37 -16.43
N GLN A 85 1.42 -8.07 -16.85
CA GLN A 85 1.72 -8.07 -18.28
C GLN A 85 1.47 -9.51 -18.73
N GLU A 86 0.30 -9.76 -19.33
CA GLU A 86 0.09 -10.92 -20.17
C GLU A 86 1.21 -10.90 -21.22
N TYR A 87 2.28 -11.65 -20.94
CA TYR A 87 3.24 -12.04 -21.95
C TYR A 87 2.59 -13.11 -22.81
N ALA A 88 2.04 -12.66 -23.94
CA ALA A 88 1.62 -13.40 -25.14
C ALA A 88 0.39 -14.32 -25.04
#